data_AF-A0A8S0YH58-F1
#
_entry.id   AF-A0A8S0YH58-F1
#
_cell.length_a   1.000
_cell.length_b   1.000
_cell.length_c   1.000
_cell.angle_alpha   90.00
_cell.angle_beta   90.00
_cell.angle_gamma   90.00
#
_symmetry.space_group_name_H-M   'P 1'
#
loop_
_entity.id
_entity.type
_entity.pdbx_description
1 polymer ?
#
loop_
_entity_poly.entity_id
_entity_poly.type
_entity_poly.pdbx_seq_one_letter_code
_entity_poly.pdbx_strand_id
1 'polypeptide(L)'
;MGLIESELSIVAVKELFELNLAIPEYQRPYSWNIASTNTLFMDTYDAYKQGLSEYRLGSIILHKKDQNYNIVDGQQRITTLSILLYCLGDRDKGLLNEQYSSLSVNAIINNREILKKKVSELKKAELYRSYLLENCTVVKIVTDEEQEAFQFFDSQNSRGKELVPHDLLKSYHLREMNNEEENIKTKIINKWENKNQQELEALFKIYLFPLTQWYKGKNGLGYSSEKIGTFKGIKINNIYNYAIYQKAANLFVEQLNNNGSVEILTAKTLNQFQLTQPVIAGKRFFAYTIHYADLLEKIQKKINDFHKDVDEIPSKRSGDIYIKQLYESILLFFADRFGFDSITDSVMKQLYTWSYSLRLMMTAVYPQTINKYASGKHERINEGLDLFTKINEMNEPEELNLIVFEKIDETQTKNNLNKYPKVWKFLCKENRW
;
A
#
# COMPACT_ATOMS: atom_id res chain seq x y z
N MET A 1 -12.03 30.16 -2.13
CA MET A 1 -13.05 29.41 -2.88
C MET A 1 -13.43 28.27 -1.97
N GLY A 2 -14.35 28.44 -1.03
CA GLY A 2 -15.76 28.69 -1.26
C GLY A 2 -16.41 27.50 -0.55
N LEU A 3 -16.54 27.62 0.78
CA LEU A 3 -17.20 26.65 1.65
C LEU A 3 -18.65 26.53 1.15
N ILE A 4 -18.91 25.57 0.27
CA ILE A 4 -20.27 25.08 0.06
C ILE A 4 -20.60 24.28 1.31
N GLU A 5 -21.77 24.53 1.87
CA GLU A 5 -22.24 24.13 3.19
C GLU A 5 -22.01 22.63 3.47
N SER A 6 -20.90 22.28 4.12
CA SER A 6 -20.81 20.99 4.78
C SER A 6 -21.79 21.02 5.95
N GLU A 7 -22.90 20.29 5.84
CA GLU A 7 -23.90 20.16 6.91
C GLU A 7 -23.34 19.28 8.04
N LEU A 8 -22.31 19.77 8.73
CA LEU A 8 -21.79 19.15 9.94
C LEU A 8 -22.83 19.25 11.04
N SER A 9 -23.35 18.11 11.47
CA SER A 9 -24.42 18.03 12.46
C SER A 9 -24.25 16.80 13.34
N ILE A 10 -24.70 16.88 14.59
CA ILE A 10 -24.81 15.73 15.46
C ILE A 10 -26.25 15.24 15.33
N VAL A 11 -26.42 13.98 14.94
CA VAL A 11 -27.74 13.38 14.71
C VAL A 11 -27.85 12.06 15.47
N ALA A 12 -29.07 11.71 15.88
CA ALA A 12 -29.35 10.41 16.46
C ALA A 12 -29.23 9.31 15.39
N VAL A 13 -28.94 8.07 15.80
CA VAL A 13 -28.91 6.92 14.88
C VAL A 13 -30.25 6.75 14.15
N LYS A 14 -31.37 7.04 14.82
CA LYS A 14 -32.70 7.02 14.21
C LYS A 14 -32.79 7.94 12.99
N GLU A 15 -32.38 9.20 13.16
CA GLU A 15 -32.39 10.21 12.10
C GLU A 15 -31.41 9.87 10.97
N LEU A 16 -30.24 9.32 11.32
CA LEU A 16 -29.27 8.85 10.33
C LEU A 16 -29.86 7.75 9.44
N PHE A 17 -30.61 6.81 10.02
CA PHE A 17 -31.21 5.67 9.31
C PHE A 17 -32.51 6.02 8.57
N GLU A 18 -32.97 7.26 8.66
CA GLU A 18 -34.03 7.80 7.79
C GLU A 18 -33.47 8.29 6.45
N LEU A 19 -32.15 8.49 6.34
CA LEU A 19 -31.48 8.79 5.08
C LEU A 19 -31.38 7.54 4.21
N ASN A 20 -31.41 7.73 2.89
CA ASN A 20 -31.16 6.66 1.94
C ASN A 20 -29.65 6.37 1.84
N LEU A 21 -29.11 5.71 2.86
CA LEU A 21 -27.69 5.36 2.94
C LEU A 21 -27.34 4.28 1.92
N ALA A 22 -26.22 4.47 1.22
CA ALA A 22 -25.72 3.51 0.23
C ALA A 22 -24.26 3.14 0.50
N ILE A 23 -23.89 1.90 0.19
CA ILE A 23 -22.49 1.45 0.17
C ILE A 23 -21.96 1.56 -1.26
N PRO A 24 -21.14 2.59 -1.57
CA PRO A 24 -20.60 2.77 -2.91
C PRO A 24 -19.49 1.76 -3.23
N GLU A 25 -19.25 1.50 -4.51
CA GLU A 25 -18.33 0.46 -5.01
C GLU A 25 -16.87 0.63 -4.55
N TYR A 26 -16.43 1.87 -4.28
CA TYR A 26 -15.09 2.13 -3.78
C TYR A 26 -14.90 1.75 -2.31
N GLN A 27 -15.98 1.47 -1.56
CA GLN A 27 -15.87 1.02 -0.19
C GLN A 27 -15.32 -0.39 -0.10
N ARG A 28 -14.54 -0.64 0.96
CA ARG A 28 -14.03 -1.98 1.20
C ARG A 28 -15.16 -2.91 1.69
N PRO A 29 -15.03 -4.23 1.47
CA PRO A 29 -15.94 -5.20 2.07
C PRO A 29 -16.04 -5.03 3.59
N TYR A 30 -17.21 -5.35 4.16
CA TYR A 30 -17.36 -5.49 5.61
C TYR A 30 -16.43 -6.58 6.14
N SER A 31 -15.59 -6.24 7.11
CA SER A 31 -14.50 -7.08 7.62
C SER A 31 -14.26 -6.92 9.13
N TRP A 32 -15.13 -6.22 9.86
CA TRP A 32 -15.02 -6.14 11.31
C TRP A 32 -15.09 -7.54 11.92
N ASN A 33 -14.15 -7.83 12.83
CA ASN A 33 -14.08 -9.12 13.49
C ASN A 33 -14.98 -9.16 14.74
N ILE A 34 -15.09 -10.34 15.34
CA ILE A 34 -15.88 -10.57 16.56
C ILE A 34 -15.43 -9.64 17.70
N ALA A 35 -14.14 -9.36 17.83
CA ALA A 35 -13.63 -8.49 18.88
C ALA A 35 -14.13 -7.04 18.72
N SER A 36 -14.01 -6.46 17.53
CA SER A 36 -14.51 -5.10 17.23
C SER A 36 -16.03 -5.01 17.39
N THR A 37 -16.76 -6.05 16.97
CA THR A 37 -18.21 -6.16 17.16
C THR A 37 -18.59 -6.20 18.64
N ASN A 38 -17.86 -6.99 19.43
CA ASN A 38 -18.10 -7.09 20.86
C ASN A 38 -17.76 -5.78 21.59
N THR A 39 -16.71 -5.07 21.17
CA THR A 39 -16.39 -3.73 21.69
C THR A 39 -17.56 -2.76 21.45
N LEU A 40 -18.05 -2.66 20.21
CA LEU A 40 -19.21 -1.79 19.90
C LEU A 40 -20.41 -2.12 20.80
N PHE A 41 -20.74 -3.41 20.94
CA PHE A 41 -21.85 -3.85 21.79
C PHE A 41 -21.63 -3.49 23.27
N MET A 42 -20.44 -3.77 23.82
CA MET A 42 -20.16 -3.52 25.23
C MET A 42 -20.19 -2.03 25.54
N ASP A 43 -19.56 -1.19 24.71
CA ASP A 43 -19.49 0.24 24.95
C ASP A 43 -20.88 0.90 24.95
N THR A 44 -21.71 0.54 23.96
CA THR A 44 -23.08 1.06 23.86
C THR A 44 -24.00 0.50 24.95
N TYR A 45 -23.85 -0.77 25.33
CA TYR A 45 -24.64 -1.38 26.38
C TYR A 45 -24.25 -0.87 27.79
N ASP A 46 -22.97 -0.61 28.03
CA ASP A 46 -22.49 -0.02 29.27
C ASP A 46 -22.98 1.43 29.40
N ALA A 47 -22.97 2.21 28.32
CA ALA A 47 -23.56 3.55 28.28
C ALA A 47 -25.05 3.55 28.62
N TYR A 48 -25.80 2.60 28.05
CA TYR A 48 -27.21 2.37 28.39
C TYR A 48 -27.40 2.03 29.88
N LYS A 49 -26.62 1.10 30.43
CA LYS A 49 -26.72 0.71 31.85
C LYS A 49 -26.39 1.85 32.81
N GLN A 50 -25.46 2.72 32.43
CA GLN A 50 -25.08 3.91 33.20
C GLN A 50 -26.11 5.04 33.10
N GLY A 51 -27.10 4.92 32.21
CA GLY A 51 -28.13 5.94 32.00
C GLY A 51 -27.57 7.21 31.35
N LEU A 52 -26.52 7.10 30.52
CA LEU A 52 -25.95 8.25 29.82
C LEU A 52 -26.97 8.81 28.82
N SER A 53 -27.28 10.11 28.91
CA SER A 53 -28.27 10.75 28.04
C SER A 53 -27.87 10.79 26.57
N GLU A 54 -26.56 10.81 26.27
CA GLU A 54 -26.01 10.78 24.92
C GLU A 54 -24.77 9.86 24.90
N TYR A 55 -24.68 8.96 23.91
CA TYR A 55 -23.46 8.20 23.62
C TYR A 55 -22.99 8.43 22.19
N ARG A 56 -21.82 9.05 22.02
CA ARG A 56 -21.27 9.42 20.71
C ARG A 56 -20.55 8.22 20.07
N LEU A 57 -21.10 7.69 18.98
CA LEU A 57 -20.52 6.57 18.23
C LEU A 57 -19.34 6.98 17.34
N GLY A 58 -19.01 8.27 17.26
CA GLY A 58 -17.97 8.85 16.39
C GLY A 58 -18.57 9.61 15.21
N SER A 59 -17.79 9.76 14.14
CA SER A 59 -18.19 10.45 12.91
C SER A 59 -18.61 9.49 11.80
N ILE A 60 -19.39 10.02 10.86
CA ILE A 60 -19.74 9.43 9.57
C ILE A 60 -19.59 10.51 8.51
N ILE A 61 -18.96 10.16 7.41
CA ILE A 61 -18.82 11.05 6.26
C ILE A 61 -19.67 10.49 5.13
N LEU A 62 -20.55 11.33 4.58
CA LEU A 62 -21.50 11.01 3.54
C LEU A 62 -21.26 11.92 2.33
N HIS A 63 -21.27 11.32 1.15
CA HIS A 63 -21.35 12.05 -0.11
C HIS A 63 -22.79 11.97 -0.62
N LYS A 64 -23.46 13.11 -0.68
CA LYS A 64 -24.83 13.23 -1.18
C LYS A 64 -24.81 13.26 -2.70
N LYS A 65 -25.40 12.25 -3.33
CA LYS A 65 -25.57 12.17 -4.78
C LYS A 65 -27.03 11.84 -5.08
N ASP A 66 -27.71 12.77 -5.75
CA ASP A 66 -29.15 12.69 -6.00
C ASP A 66 -29.95 12.58 -4.68
N GLN A 67 -30.66 11.47 -4.47
CA GLN A 67 -31.36 11.17 -3.21
C GLN A 67 -30.59 10.22 -2.30
N ASN A 68 -29.41 9.76 -2.70
CA ASN A 68 -28.62 8.78 -1.98
C ASN A 68 -27.47 9.42 -1.19
N TYR A 69 -27.18 8.84 -0.04
CA TYR A 69 -26.09 9.24 0.84
C TYR A 69 -25.04 8.14 0.86
N ASN A 70 -24.05 8.28 -0.03
CA ASN A 70 -22.97 7.30 -0.18
C ASN A 70 -22.03 7.40 1.01
N ILE A 71 -21.82 6.30 1.71
CA ILE A 71 -20.95 6.26 2.88
C ILE A 71 -19.49 6.32 2.43
N VAL A 72 -18.77 7.37 2.86
CA VAL A 72 -17.33 7.56 2.65
C VAL A 72 -16.54 7.11 3.87
N ASP A 73 -17.07 7.30 5.08
CA ASP A 73 -16.50 6.78 6.32
C ASP A 73 -17.56 6.25 7.28
N GLY A 74 -17.19 5.29 8.13
CA GLY A 74 -18.06 4.71 9.15
C GLY A 74 -18.82 3.46 8.72
N GLN A 75 -18.67 2.99 7.48
CA GLN A 75 -19.37 1.82 6.92
C GLN A 75 -19.35 0.60 7.84
N GLN A 76 -18.19 0.23 8.38
CA GLN A 76 -18.03 -0.98 9.22
C GLN A 76 -18.84 -0.87 10.53
N ARG A 77 -18.83 0.31 11.15
CA ARG A 77 -19.55 0.58 12.40
C ARG A 77 -21.05 0.54 12.17
N ILE A 78 -21.51 1.18 11.09
CA ILE A 78 -22.93 1.28 10.74
C ILE A 78 -23.52 -0.04 10.26
N THR A 79 -22.74 -0.83 9.51
CA THR A 79 -23.12 -2.21 9.16
C THR A 79 -23.34 -3.04 10.42
N THR A 80 -22.40 -2.98 11.37
CA THR A 80 -22.49 -3.74 12.62
C THR A 80 -23.67 -3.30 13.49
N LEU A 81 -23.93 -1.99 13.54
CA LEU A 81 -25.09 -1.43 14.24
C LEU A 81 -26.41 -1.90 13.60
N SER A 82 -26.47 -1.95 12.27
CA SER A 82 -27.62 -2.47 11.53
C SER A 82 -27.87 -3.96 11.86
N ILE A 83 -26.81 -4.77 11.93
CA ILE A 83 -26.90 -6.19 12.36
C ILE A 83 -27.38 -6.31 13.82
N LEU A 84 -26.91 -5.44 14.72
CA LEU A 84 -27.35 -5.44 16.12
C LEU A 84 -28.83 -5.09 16.25
N LEU A 85 -29.31 -4.06 15.53
CA LEU A 85 -30.73 -3.70 15.50
C LEU A 85 -31.60 -4.83 14.95
N TYR A 86 -31.12 -5.52 13.90
CA TYR A 86 -31.77 -6.73 13.39
C TYR A 86 -31.91 -7.81 14.48
N CYS A 87 -30.86 -8.06 15.26
CA CYS A 87 -30.91 -8.99 16.39
C CYS A 87 -31.87 -8.53 17.50
N LEU A 88 -32.08 -7.21 17.66
CA LEU A 88 -33.03 -6.60 18.59
C LEU A 88 -34.46 -6.50 18.04
N GLY A 89 -34.74 -7.08 16.88
CA GLY A 89 -36.07 -7.18 16.30
C GLY A 89 -36.42 -6.10 15.26
N ASP A 90 -35.52 -5.17 14.95
CA ASP A 90 -35.75 -4.13 13.96
C ASP A 90 -35.18 -4.55 12.59
N ARG A 91 -36.05 -5.02 11.70
CA ARG A 91 -35.64 -5.80 10.52
C ARG A 91 -35.34 -4.98 9.27
N ASP A 92 -35.70 -3.71 9.25
CA ASP A 92 -35.71 -2.89 8.02
C ASP A 92 -34.88 -1.60 8.16
N LYS A 93 -33.89 -1.56 9.06
CA LYS A 93 -33.11 -0.35 9.37
C LYS A 93 -31.69 -0.37 8.83
N GLY A 94 -31.21 0.82 8.46
CA GLY A 94 -29.80 1.08 8.13
C GLY A 94 -29.38 0.38 6.85
N LEU A 95 -28.29 -0.39 6.92
CA LEU A 95 -27.62 -0.98 5.75
C LEU A 95 -28.00 -2.45 5.51
N LEU A 96 -29.11 -2.95 6.06
CA LEU A 96 -29.49 -4.37 5.92
C LEU A 96 -29.87 -4.76 4.48
N ASN A 97 -30.41 -3.80 3.72
CA ASN A 97 -30.88 -4.03 2.34
C ASN A 97 -29.81 -3.73 1.28
N GLU A 98 -28.61 -3.31 1.70
CA GLU A 98 -27.49 -3.02 0.80
C GLU A 98 -26.89 -4.30 0.22
N GLN A 99 -26.27 -4.18 -0.96
CA GLN A 99 -25.55 -5.30 -1.56
C GLN A 99 -24.14 -5.40 -0.97
N TYR A 100 -23.85 -6.52 -0.30
CA TYR A 100 -22.53 -6.80 0.25
C TYR A 100 -21.72 -7.71 -0.67
N SER A 101 -20.41 -7.47 -0.71
CA SER A 101 -19.45 -8.37 -1.35
C SER A 101 -19.50 -9.76 -0.74
N SER A 102 -19.23 -10.80 -1.55
CA SER A 102 -19.07 -12.19 -1.08
C SER A 102 -18.02 -12.33 0.03
N LEU A 103 -17.01 -11.44 0.05
CA LEU A 103 -15.97 -11.40 1.07
C LEU A 103 -16.51 -11.01 2.45
N SER A 104 -17.66 -10.32 2.51
CA SER A 104 -18.30 -9.88 3.75
C SER A 104 -19.15 -10.96 4.42
N VAL A 105 -19.55 -11.99 3.68
CA VAL A 105 -20.54 -12.99 4.13
C VAL A 105 -20.13 -13.64 5.45
N ASN A 106 -18.88 -14.12 5.55
CA ASN A 106 -18.40 -14.77 6.76
C ASN A 106 -18.36 -13.82 7.96
N ALA A 107 -17.93 -12.57 7.76
CA ALA A 107 -17.90 -11.57 8.82
C ALA A 107 -19.32 -11.23 9.31
N ILE A 108 -20.27 -11.04 8.38
CA ILE A 108 -21.68 -10.77 8.71
C ILE A 108 -22.29 -11.94 9.51
N ILE A 109 -22.10 -13.18 9.05
CA ILE A 109 -22.64 -14.37 9.75
C ILE A 109 -22.05 -14.48 11.16
N ASN A 110 -20.72 -14.42 11.30
CA ASN A 110 -20.05 -14.55 12.59
C ASN A 110 -20.48 -13.45 13.58
N ASN A 111 -20.57 -12.21 13.09
CA ASN A 111 -20.96 -11.06 13.91
C ASN A 111 -22.45 -11.11 14.28
N ARG A 112 -23.32 -11.57 13.39
CA ARG A 112 -24.73 -11.82 13.69
C ARG A 112 -24.89 -12.88 14.78
N GLU A 113 -24.17 -14.00 14.71
CA GLU A 113 -24.30 -15.08 15.70
C GLU A 113 -23.86 -14.65 17.10
N ILE A 114 -22.74 -13.91 17.21
CA ILE A 114 -22.29 -13.39 18.51
C ILE A 114 -23.27 -12.34 19.06
N LEU A 115 -23.77 -11.42 18.22
CA LEU A 115 -24.72 -10.40 18.65
C LEU A 115 -26.06 -11.02 19.05
N LYS A 116 -26.54 -12.03 18.32
CA LYS A 116 -27.75 -12.78 18.68
C LYS A 116 -27.62 -13.44 20.05
N LYS A 117 -26.47 -14.07 20.34
CA LYS A 117 -26.18 -14.62 21.67
C LYS A 117 -26.21 -13.54 22.74
N LYS A 118 -25.53 -12.41 22.52
CA LYS A 118 -25.51 -11.28 23.46
C LYS A 118 -26.90 -10.71 23.72
N VAL A 119 -27.70 -10.52 22.67
CA VAL A 119 -29.06 -10.00 22.79
C VAL A 119 -29.98 -10.97 23.54
N SER A 120 -29.82 -12.29 23.37
CA SER A 120 -30.61 -13.28 24.11
C SER A 120 -30.38 -13.27 25.62
N GLU A 121 -29.24 -12.74 26.08
CA GLU A 121 -28.90 -12.59 27.49
C GLU A 121 -29.48 -11.28 28.10
N LEU A 122 -30.08 -10.40 27.29
CA LEU A 122 -30.61 -9.11 27.73
C LEU A 122 -32.01 -9.25 28.35
N LYS A 123 -32.18 -8.75 29.58
CA LYS A 123 -33.48 -8.70 30.25
C LYS A 123 -34.44 -7.65 29.70
N LYS A 124 -33.91 -6.57 29.09
CA LYS A 124 -34.68 -5.39 28.62
C LYS A 124 -34.21 -4.97 27.22
N ALA A 125 -34.31 -5.89 26.26
CA ALA A 125 -33.86 -5.67 24.88
C ALA A 125 -34.55 -4.47 24.21
N GLU A 126 -35.86 -4.28 24.42
CA GLU A 126 -36.62 -3.16 23.87
C GLU A 126 -36.10 -1.79 24.31
N LEU A 127 -35.82 -1.61 25.61
CA LEU A 127 -35.27 -0.36 26.13
C LEU A 127 -33.88 -0.07 25.59
N TYR A 128 -33.06 -1.12 25.44
CA TYR A 128 -31.75 -0.98 24.84
C TYR A 128 -31.84 -0.62 23.34
N ARG A 129 -32.81 -1.17 22.62
CA ARG A 129 -33.09 -0.78 21.23
C ARG A 129 -33.47 0.68 21.12
N SER A 130 -34.38 1.16 21.98
CA SER A 130 -34.75 2.58 22.04
C SER A 130 -33.53 3.46 22.33
N TYR A 131 -32.68 3.05 23.27
CA TYR A 131 -31.44 3.76 23.59
C TYR A 131 -30.50 3.88 22.37
N LEU A 132 -30.29 2.79 21.62
CA LEU A 132 -29.45 2.81 20.43
C LEU A 132 -29.98 3.74 19.35
N LEU A 133 -31.30 3.87 19.21
CA LEU A 133 -31.93 4.71 18.19
C LEU A 133 -31.99 6.19 18.60
N GLU A 134 -32.29 6.47 19.87
CA GLU A 134 -32.64 7.82 20.35
C GLU A 134 -31.48 8.50 21.09
N ASN A 135 -30.62 7.76 21.78
CA ASN A 135 -29.56 8.31 22.63
C ASN A 135 -28.14 8.10 22.07
N CYS A 136 -27.93 7.13 21.17
CA CYS A 136 -26.67 7.05 20.44
C CYS A 136 -26.65 8.05 19.28
N THR A 137 -25.60 8.85 19.20
CA THR A 137 -25.45 9.92 18.21
C THR A 137 -24.17 9.78 17.40
N VAL A 138 -24.18 10.38 16.22
CA VAL A 138 -23.02 10.44 15.31
C VAL A 138 -22.77 11.87 14.86
N VAL A 139 -21.51 12.21 14.63
CA VAL A 139 -21.15 13.44 13.91
C VAL A 139 -21.30 13.15 12.43
N LYS A 140 -22.40 13.58 11.84
CA LYS A 140 -22.69 13.46 10.40
C LYS A 140 -22.01 14.62 9.67
N ILE A 141 -21.20 14.29 8.67
CA ILE A 141 -20.61 15.26 7.74
C ILE A 141 -21.15 14.90 6.35
N VAL A 142 -21.87 15.81 5.73
CA VAL A 142 -22.41 15.65 4.38
C VAL A 142 -21.70 16.61 3.44
N THR A 143 -21.27 16.11 2.27
CA THR A 143 -20.78 16.95 1.18
C THR A 143 -21.52 16.60 -0.11
N ASP A 144 -21.72 17.59 -0.98
CA ASP A 144 -22.27 17.38 -2.32
C ASP A 144 -21.20 16.90 -3.31
N GLU A 145 -19.92 17.14 -2.99
CA GLU A 145 -18.79 16.73 -3.80
C GLU A 145 -18.07 15.52 -3.20
N GLU A 146 -17.92 14.46 -3.98
CA GLU A 146 -17.20 13.24 -3.59
C GLU A 146 -15.78 13.53 -3.12
N GLN A 147 -15.06 14.41 -3.84
CA GLN A 147 -13.68 14.75 -3.52
C GLN A 147 -13.54 15.43 -2.15
N GLU A 148 -14.53 16.22 -1.76
CA GLU A 148 -14.56 16.90 -0.46
C GLU A 148 -14.78 15.90 0.68
N ALA A 149 -15.72 14.95 0.52
CA ALA A 149 -15.90 13.88 1.49
C ALA A 149 -14.61 13.08 1.72
N PHE A 150 -13.85 12.81 0.66
CA PHE A 150 -12.56 12.15 0.79
C PHE A 150 -11.49 13.02 1.46
N GLN A 151 -11.50 14.33 1.27
CA GLN A 151 -10.62 15.23 2.02
C GLN A 151 -10.95 15.20 3.52
N PHE A 152 -12.23 15.20 3.88
CA PHE A 152 -12.65 15.01 5.27
C PHE A 152 -12.18 13.66 5.83
N PHE A 153 -12.32 12.57 5.06
CA PHE A 153 -11.85 11.24 5.45
C PHE A 153 -10.35 11.20 5.70
N ASP A 154 -9.55 11.73 4.76
CA ASP A 154 -8.10 11.79 4.91
C ASP A 154 -7.71 12.63 6.15
N SER A 155 -8.40 13.74 6.39
CA SER A 155 -8.15 14.60 7.54
C SER A 155 -8.50 13.94 8.89
N GLN A 156 -9.57 13.13 8.96
CA GLN A 156 -9.97 12.45 10.20
C GLN A 156 -9.07 11.27 10.53
N ASN A 157 -8.65 10.49 9.53
CA ASN A 157 -7.74 9.37 9.74
C ASN A 157 -6.34 9.81 10.17
N SER A 158 -5.91 11.02 9.82
CA SER A 158 -4.65 11.59 10.33
C SER A 158 -4.64 11.82 11.85
N ARG A 159 -5.81 11.84 12.51
CA ARG A 159 -5.96 12.04 13.96
C ARG A 159 -6.27 10.74 14.74
N GLY A 160 -6.56 9.63 14.05
CA GLY A 160 -6.95 8.33 14.64
C GLY A 160 -5.89 7.23 14.46
N LYS A 161 -6.29 5.95 14.54
CA LYS A 161 -5.41 4.84 14.10
C LYS A 161 -5.21 4.99 12.60
N GLU A 162 -4.06 5.52 12.20
CA GLU A 162 -3.73 5.77 10.80
C GLU A 162 -3.95 4.51 9.95
N LEU A 163 -4.65 4.68 8.83
CA LEU A 163 -4.65 3.67 7.78
C LEU A 163 -3.25 3.55 7.20
N VAL A 164 -2.85 2.33 6.89
CA VAL A 164 -1.57 2.06 6.25
C VAL A 164 -1.54 2.73 4.86
N PRO A 165 -0.40 3.30 4.42
CA PRO A 165 -0.33 4.09 3.19
C PRO A 165 -0.86 3.40 1.92
N HIS A 166 -0.73 2.07 1.84
CA HIS A 166 -1.21 1.29 0.69
C HIS A 166 -2.73 1.18 0.63
N ASP A 167 -3.44 1.22 1.77
CA ASP A 167 -4.91 1.25 1.83
C ASP A 167 -5.44 2.62 1.34
N LEU A 168 -4.77 3.71 1.70
CA LEU A 168 -5.11 5.05 1.21
C LEU A 168 -4.93 5.14 -0.32
N LEU A 169 -3.86 4.56 -0.85
CA LEU A 169 -3.62 4.49 -2.29
C LEU A 169 -4.66 3.63 -3.00
N LYS A 170 -5.03 2.47 -2.45
CA LYS A 170 -6.10 1.64 -2.97
C LYS A 170 -7.39 2.45 -3.13
N SER A 171 -7.85 3.10 -2.06
CA SER A 171 -9.06 3.92 -2.08
C SER A 171 -8.94 5.05 -3.11
N TYR A 172 -7.78 5.73 -3.17
CA TYR A 172 -7.54 6.78 -4.16
C TYR A 172 -7.68 6.28 -5.61
N HIS A 173 -7.07 5.14 -5.94
CA HIS A 173 -7.08 4.63 -7.30
C HIS A 173 -8.40 3.97 -7.70
N LEU A 174 -9.16 3.38 -6.76
CA LEU A 174 -10.50 2.89 -7.08
C LEU A 174 -11.42 4.03 -7.55
N ARG A 175 -11.31 5.23 -6.97
CA ARG A 175 -12.07 6.42 -7.44
C ARG A 175 -11.70 6.86 -8.84
N GLU A 176 -10.46 6.66 -9.24
CA GLU A 176 -9.99 7.03 -10.58
C GLU A 176 -10.39 5.95 -11.63
N MET A 177 -11.13 4.91 -11.21
CA MET A 177 -11.65 3.82 -12.06
C MET A 177 -13.17 3.91 -12.30
N ASN A 178 -13.82 5.04 -12.01
CA ASN A 178 -15.28 5.18 -12.11
C ASN A 178 -15.87 4.84 -13.49
N ASN A 179 -15.09 4.99 -14.57
CA ASN A 179 -15.50 4.68 -15.94
C ASN A 179 -15.23 3.22 -16.37
N GLU A 180 -14.62 2.41 -15.52
CA GLU A 180 -14.30 1.00 -15.82
C GLU A 180 -15.49 0.09 -15.45
N GLU A 181 -15.64 -1.02 -16.18
CA GLU A 181 -16.68 -2.01 -15.89
C GLU A 181 -16.53 -2.66 -14.51
N GLU A 182 -17.65 -2.98 -13.88
CA GLU A 182 -17.69 -3.49 -12.50
C GLU A 182 -16.98 -4.83 -12.34
N ASN A 183 -17.07 -5.68 -13.35
CA ASN A 183 -16.35 -6.95 -13.40
C ASN A 183 -14.83 -6.75 -13.38
N ILE A 184 -14.31 -5.66 -13.96
CA ILE A 184 -12.88 -5.34 -13.97
C ILE A 184 -12.44 -4.84 -12.60
N LYS A 185 -13.20 -3.93 -11.98
CA LYS A 185 -12.94 -3.43 -10.62
C LYS A 185 -12.89 -4.58 -9.61
N THR A 186 -13.90 -5.45 -9.63
CA THR A 186 -13.98 -6.62 -8.74
C THR A 186 -12.79 -7.55 -8.89
N LYS A 187 -12.36 -7.84 -10.13
CA LYS A 187 -11.17 -8.67 -10.40
C LYS A 187 -9.89 -8.05 -9.82
N ILE A 188 -9.72 -6.74 -9.96
CA ILE A 188 -8.56 -6.00 -9.47
C ILE A 188 -8.53 -5.99 -7.93
N ILE A 189 -9.67 -5.69 -7.30
CA ILE A 189 -9.81 -5.69 -5.84
C ILE A 189 -9.49 -7.08 -5.28
N ASN A 190 -10.06 -8.14 -5.84
CA ASN A 190 -9.79 -9.50 -5.38
C ASN A 190 -8.31 -9.88 -5.51
N LYS A 191 -7.64 -9.51 -6.61
CA LYS A 191 -6.20 -9.74 -6.78
C LYS A 191 -5.37 -8.99 -5.74
N TRP A 192 -5.76 -7.77 -5.41
CA TRP A 192 -5.09 -6.96 -4.39
C TRP A 192 -5.28 -7.53 -2.98
N GLU A 193 -6.52 -7.84 -2.61
CA GLU A 193 -6.86 -8.36 -1.28
C GLU A 193 -6.26 -9.74 -1.00
N ASN A 194 -6.09 -10.55 -2.04
CA ASN A 194 -5.46 -11.86 -1.91
C ASN A 194 -3.93 -11.80 -1.71
N LYS A 195 -3.29 -10.64 -1.93
CA LYS A 195 -1.87 -10.47 -1.58
C LYS A 195 -1.73 -10.21 -0.08
N ASN A 196 -0.61 -10.66 0.48
CA ASN A 196 -0.30 -10.44 1.88
C ASN A 196 -0.09 -8.93 2.15
N GLN A 197 -0.93 -8.34 3.01
CA GLN A 197 -0.90 -6.90 3.29
C GLN A 197 0.42 -6.44 3.92
N GLN A 198 1.09 -7.30 4.71
CA GLN A 198 2.41 -6.98 5.27
C GLN A 198 3.49 -6.92 4.19
N GLU A 199 3.41 -7.80 3.19
CA GLU A 199 4.33 -7.81 2.05
C GLU A 199 4.08 -6.61 1.14
N LEU A 200 2.82 -6.20 0.95
CA LEU A 200 2.48 -4.96 0.22
C LEU A 200 3.01 -3.72 0.95
N GLU A 201 2.85 -3.64 2.27
CA GLU A 201 3.43 -2.54 3.05
C GLU A 201 4.95 -2.50 2.90
N ALA A 202 5.61 -3.66 3.03
CA ALA A 202 7.04 -3.78 2.85
C ALA A 202 7.48 -3.38 1.43
N LEU A 203 6.76 -3.82 0.39
CA LEU A 203 7.03 -3.48 -1.01
C LEU A 203 7.11 -1.96 -1.20
N PHE A 204 6.09 -1.22 -0.74
CA PHE A 204 6.09 0.23 -0.87
C PHE A 204 7.16 0.90 0.00
N LYS A 205 7.25 0.50 1.26
CA LYS A 205 8.10 1.18 2.26
C LYS A 205 9.59 0.92 2.07
N ILE A 206 9.95 -0.30 1.72
CA ILE A 206 11.35 -0.78 1.69
C ILE A 206 11.92 -0.70 0.27
N TYR A 207 11.10 -0.88 -0.77
CA TYR A 207 11.59 -0.95 -2.14
C TYR A 207 11.10 0.21 -3.00
N LEU A 208 9.80 0.30 -3.28
CA LEU A 208 9.29 1.24 -4.29
C LEU A 208 9.52 2.70 -3.91
N PHE A 209 9.17 3.10 -2.68
CA PHE A 209 9.34 4.48 -2.25
C PHE A 209 10.82 4.88 -2.28
N PRO A 210 11.76 4.16 -1.63
CA PRO A 210 13.17 4.47 -1.73
C PRO A 210 13.69 4.56 -3.16
N LEU A 211 13.34 3.61 -4.02
CA LEU A 211 13.78 3.60 -5.42
C LEU A 211 13.32 4.85 -6.19
N THR A 212 12.07 5.29 -6.03
CA THR A 212 11.57 6.51 -6.69
C THR A 212 12.23 7.81 -6.19
N GLN A 213 12.96 7.76 -5.07
CA GLN A 213 13.68 8.89 -4.48
C GLN A 213 15.19 8.83 -4.73
N TRP A 214 15.82 7.66 -4.59
CA TRP A 214 17.27 7.51 -4.62
C TRP A 214 17.89 7.89 -5.96
N TYR A 215 17.28 7.52 -7.10
CA TYR A 215 17.79 7.95 -8.42
C TYR A 215 17.73 9.48 -8.64
N LYS A 216 17.00 10.21 -7.79
CA LYS A 216 16.92 11.68 -7.79
C LYS A 216 17.85 12.33 -6.76
N GLY A 217 18.69 11.53 -6.08
CA GLY A 217 19.51 11.97 -4.95
C GLY A 217 18.71 12.40 -3.71
N LYS A 218 17.42 12.03 -3.62
CA LYS A 218 16.49 12.40 -2.53
C LYS A 218 16.48 11.36 -1.41
N ASN A 219 15.90 11.74 -0.26
CA ASN A 219 15.75 10.86 0.88
C ASN A 219 14.63 9.82 0.64
N GLY A 220 14.99 8.54 0.62
CA GLY A 220 14.09 7.40 0.46
C GLY A 220 13.48 6.87 1.76
N LEU A 221 13.79 7.46 2.92
CA LEU A 221 13.29 6.98 4.22
C LEU A 221 11.98 7.65 4.64
N GLY A 222 11.30 7.00 5.58
CA GLY A 222 10.11 7.53 6.25
C GLY A 222 8.91 7.63 5.31
N TYR A 223 8.64 6.57 4.54
CA TYR A 223 7.39 6.45 3.81
C TYR A 223 6.22 6.39 4.79
N SER A 224 5.23 7.26 4.59
CA SER A 224 4.06 7.45 5.44
C SER A 224 2.88 7.97 4.61
N SER A 225 1.72 8.13 5.24
CA SER A 225 0.50 8.68 4.64
C SER A 225 0.71 10.08 4.02
N GLU A 226 1.66 10.87 4.53
CA GLU A 226 2.01 12.19 3.98
C GLU A 226 2.73 12.10 2.62
N LYS A 227 3.38 10.97 2.33
CA LYS A 227 4.23 10.78 1.14
C LYS A 227 3.59 9.93 0.05
N ILE A 228 2.31 9.53 0.21
CA ILE A 228 1.56 8.74 -0.78
C ILE A 228 1.38 9.48 -2.11
N GLY A 229 1.56 10.80 -2.14
CA GLY A 229 1.52 11.60 -3.37
C GLY A 229 2.46 11.08 -4.47
N THR A 230 3.56 10.42 -4.09
CA THR A 230 4.51 9.76 -5.01
C THR A 230 3.83 8.73 -5.91
N PHE A 231 2.79 8.05 -5.41
CA PHE A 231 2.10 6.98 -6.12
C PHE A 231 0.69 7.36 -6.60
N LYS A 232 0.17 8.55 -6.26
CA LYS A 232 -1.12 9.04 -6.80
C LYS A 232 -1.09 9.21 -8.31
N GLY A 233 0.07 9.56 -8.87
CA GLY A 233 0.29 9.52 -10.32
C GLY A 233 -0.49 10.55 -11.14
N ILE A 234 -0.65 10.26 -12.43
CA ILE A 234 -1.35 11.09 -13.41
C ILE A 234 -2.83 10.72 -13.43
N LYS A 235 -3.71 11.68 -13.12
CA LYS A 235 -5.16 11.54 -13.29
C LYS A 235 -5.56 11.38 -14.76
N ILE A 236 -6.63 10.64 -15.02
CA ILE A 236 -7.06 10.32 -16.40
C ILE A 236 -7.43 11.58 -17.20
N ASN A 237 -8.04 12.57 -16.55
CA ASN A 237 -8.48 13.85 -17.13
C ASN A 237 -7.36 14.89 -17.26
N ASN A 238 -6.11 14.57 -16.90
CA ASN A 238 -5.01 15.50 -17.05
C ASN A 238 -4.69 15.73 -18.54
N ILE A 239 -4.78 16.99 -18.98
CA ILE A 239 -4.61 17.39 -20.40
C ILE A 239 -3.21 17.95 -20.72
N TYR A 240 -2.28 17.95 -19.78
CA TYR A 240 -0.93 18.47 -20.02
C TYR A 240 -0.11 17.52 -20.89
N ASN A 241 0.78 18.08 -21.70
CA ASN A 241 1.57 17.33 -22.67
C ASN A 241 2.31 16.13 -22.08
N TYR A 242 3.00 16.30 -20.95
CA TYR A 242 3.72 15.20 -20.29
C TYR A 242 2.78 14.05 -19.90
N ALA A 243 1.56 14.37 -19.45
CA ALA A 243 0.56 13.39 -19.08
C ALA A 243 0.00 12.66 -20.30
N ILE A 244 -0.20 13.36 -21.43
CA ILE A 244 -0.67 12.77 -22.68
C ILE A 244 0.33 11.74 -23.20
N TYR A 245 1.63 12.07 -23.27
CA TYR A 245 2.65 11.12 -23.71
C TYR A 245 2.68 9.85 -22.87
N GLN A 246 2.67 10.00 -21.54
CA GLN A 246 2.68 8.84 -20.64
C GLN A 246 1.42 7.98 -20.77
N LYS A 247 0.24 8.61 -20.87
CA LYS A 247 -1.03 7.92 -21.10
C LYS A 247 -1.04 7.18 -22.43
N ALA A 248 -0.57 7.81 -23.50
CA ALA A 248 -0.51 7.20 -24.83
C ALA A 248 0.41 5.97 -24.85
N ALA A 249 1.62 6.09 -24.29
CA ALA A 249 2.56 4.96 -24.20
C ALA A 249 1.98 3.78 -23.42
N ASN A 250 1.40 4.05 -22.23
CA ASN A 250 0.79 3.02 -21.40
C ASN A 250 -0.42 2.36 -22.09
N LEU A 251 -1.29 3.13 -22.74
CA LEU A 251 -2.45 2.61 -23.47
C LEU A 251 -2.03 1.73 -24.65
N PHE A 252 -1.01 2.16 -25.39
CA PHE A 252 -0.50 1.41 -26.53
C PHE A 252 0.09 0.05 -26.10
N VAL A 253 0.91 0.02 -25.04
CA VAL A 253 1.44 -1.23 -24.48
C VAL A 253 0.33 -2.15 -23.99
N GLU A 254 -0.69 -1.60 -23.32
CA GLU A 254 -1.85 -2.36 -22.85
C GLU A 254 -2.63 -3.00 -24.02
N GLN A 255 -2.85 -2.24 -25.10
CA GLN A 255 -3.49 -2.76 -26.31
C GLN A 255 -2.70 -3.89 -26.97
N LEU A 256 -1.38 -3.74 -27.08
CA LEU A 256 -0.51 -4.79 -27.64
C LEU A 256 -0.57 -6.07 -26.80
N ASN A 257 -0.46 -5.94 -25.48
CA ASN A 257 -0.55 -7.07 -24.55
C ASN A 257 -1.90 -7.80 -24.64
N ASN A 258 -3.00 -7.08 -24.84
CA ASN A 258 -4.34 -7.67 -24.94
C ASN A 258 -4.63 -8.33 -26.30
N ASN A 259 -4.08 -7.79 -27.39
CA ASN A 259 -4.39 -8.24 -28.75
C ASN A 259 -3.47 -9.36 -29.26
N GLY A 260 -2.53 -9.85 -28.43
CA GLY A 260 -1.60 -10.93 -28.79
C GLY A 260 -0.51 -10.52 -29.79
N SER A 261 -0.49 -9.26 -30.24
CA SER A 261 0.49 -8.75 -31.22
C SER A 261 1.94 -8.73 -30.70
N VAL A 262 2.14 -8.96 -29.40
CA VAL A 262 3.46 -9.12 -28.78
C VAL A 262 4.17 -10.40 -29.24
N GLU A 263 3.43 -11.42 -29.73
CA GLU A 263 4.03 -12.64 -30.29
C GLU A 263 4.97 -12.35 -31.47
N ILE A 264 4.69 -11.30 -32.27
CA ILE A 264 5.54 -10.85 -33.37
C ILE A 264 6.91 -10.37 -32.87
N LEU A 265 6.97 -9.85 -31.64
CA LEU A 265 8.19 -9.34 -30.99
C LEU A 265 8.94 -10.43 -30.20
N THR A 266 8.54 -11.70 -30.28
CA THR A 266 9.08 -12.83 -29.50
C THR A 266 9.04 -12.66 -27.97
N ALA A 267 8.33 -11.65 -27.47
CA ALA A 267 8.11 -11.41 -26.05
C ALA A 267 6.76 -12.03 -25.61
N LYS A 268 6.68 -12.53 -24.38
CA LYS A 268 5.41 -13.03 -23.82
C LYS A 268 4.46 -11.89 -23.41
N THR A 269 5.02 -10.81 -22.86
CA THR A 269 4.29 -9.62 -22.39
C THR A 269 5.26 -8.44 -22.35
N LEU A 270 4.87 -7.28 -22.86
CA LEU A 270 5.66 -6.06 -22.77
C LEU A 270 5.51 -5.41 -21.40
N ASN A 271 6.61 -4.90 -20.84
CA ASN A 271 6.58 -4.10 -19.62
C ASN A 271 5.87 -2.76 -19.90
N GLN A 272 4.87 -2.44 -19.08
CA GLN A 272 4.09 -1.20 -19.16
C GLN A 272 4.64 -0.10 -18.25
N PHE A 273 5.50 -0.44 -17.28
CA PHE A 273 5.88 0.44 -16.18
C PHE A 273 7.38 0.70 -16.14
N GLN A 274 7.75 1.87 -15.61
CA GLN A 274 9.14 2.19 -15.24
C GLN A 274 9.12 2.97 -13.93
N LEU A 275 10.01 2.66 -12.99
CA LEU A 275 10.10 3.30 -11.67
C LEU A 275 10.42 4.80 -11.77
N THR A 276 11.01 5.20 -12.88
CA THR A 276 11.42 6.58 -13.16
C THR A 276 10.29 7.41 -13.76
N GLN A 277 9.20 6.77 -14.19
CA GLN A 277 8.03 7.42 -14.80
C GLN A 277 6.86 7.51 -13.81
N PRO A 278 6.00 8.54 -13.91
CA PRO A 278 4.82 8.64 -13.08
C PRO A 278 3.80 7.55 -13.44
N VAL A 279 3.26 6.87 -12.43
CA VAL A 279 2.16 5.92 -12.61
C VAL A 279 0.89 6.64 -13.08
N ILE A 280 0.03 5.97 -13.84
CA ILE A 280 -1.30 6.49 -14.19
C ILE A 280 -2.29 6.03 -13.12
N ALA A 281 -3.09 6.97 -12.62
CA ALA A 281 -4.06 6.68 -11.59
C ALA A 281 -5.15 5.72 -12.11
N GLY A 282 -5.66 4.86 -11.22
CA GLY A 282 -6.72 3.91 -11.53
C GLY A 282 -6.18 2.49 -11.66
N LYS A 283 -6.71 1.71 -12.61
CA LYS A 283 -6.37 0.28 -12.75
C LYS A 283 -4.88 0.02 -12.94
N ARG A 284 -4.17 0.96 -13.57
CA ARG A 284 -2.73 0.86 -13.87
C ARG A 284 -1.86 0.92 -12.62
N PHE A 285 -2.31 1.57 -11.55
CA PHE A 285 -1.62 1.51 -10.25
C PHE A 285 -1.63 0.10 -9.65
N PHE A 286 -2.75 -0.60 -9.74
CA PHE A 286 -2.84 -1.97 -9.25
C PHE A 286 -1.96 -2.91 -10.07
N ALA A 287 -1.97 -2.75 -11.40
CA ALA A 287 -1.09 -3.50 -12.29
C ALA A 287 0.40 -3.19 -12.03
N TYR A 288 0.75 -1.93 -11.82
CA TYR A 288 2.09 -1.47 -11.41
C TYR A 288 2.53 -2.19 -10.13
N THR A 289 1.67 -2.21 -9.10
CA THR A 289 2.01 -2.81 -7.81
C THR A 289 2.24 -4.32 -7.93
N ILE A 290 1.37 -5.02 -8.67
CA ILE A 290 1.52 -6.46 -8.91
C ILE A 290 2.80 -6.74 -9.71
N HIS A 291 3.07 -5.95 -10.75
CA HIS A 291 4.26 -6.09 -11.57
C HIS A 291 5.55 -6.05 -10.74
N TYR A 292 5.73 -5.03 -9.89
CA TYR A 292 6.95 -4.95 -9.08
C TYR A 292 7.00 -5.95 -7.93
N ALA A 293 5.85 -6.37 -7.39
CA ALA A 293 5.81 -7.47 -6.43
C ALA A 293 6.37 -8.76 -7.07
N ASP A 294 5.88 -9.09 -8.26
CA ASP A 294 6.28 -10.30 -8.98
C ASP A 294 7.73 -10.21 -9.50
N LEU A 295 8.18 -9.02 -9.92
CA LEU A 295 9.58 -8.80 -10.32
C LEU A 295 10.54 -8.91 -9.13
N LEU A 296 10.17 -8.37 -7.97
CA LEU A 296 10.96 -8.52 -6.74
C LEU A 296 11.10 -9.99 -6.34
N GLU A 297 10.02 -10.76 -6.40
CA GLU A 297 10.05 -12.21 -6.11
C GLU A 297 11.01 -12.95 -7.05
N LYS A 298 10.97 -12.64 -8.37
CA LYS A 298 11.92 -13.20 -9.34
C LYS A 298 13.37 -12.87 -9.03
N ILE A 299 13.64 -11.63 -8.60
CA ILE A 299 14.99 -11.18 -8.23
C ILE A 299 15.47 -11.90 -6.97
N GLN A 300 14.63 -11.99 -5.94
CA GLN A 300 14.96 -12.70 -4.71
C GLN A 300 15.25 -14.18 -4.98
N LYS A 301 14.45 -14.81 -5.86
CA LYS A 301 14.73 -16.18 -6.33
C LYS A 301 16.08 -16.26 -7.04
N LYS A 302 16.36 -15.36 -7.98
CA LYS A 302 17.62 -15.34 -8.72
C LYS A 302 18.84 -15.13 -7.80
N ILE A 303 18.73 -14.30 -6.76
CA ILE A 303 19.76 -14.12 -5.73
C ILE A 303 20.03 -15.45 -5.01
N ASN A 304 18.97 -16.15 -4.58
CA ASN A 304 19.10 -17.43 -3.90
C ASN A 304 19.69 -18.53 -4.79
N ASP A 305 19.35 -18.54 -6.09
CA ASP A 305 19.91 -19.49 -7.06
C ASP A 305 21.38 -19.20 -7.37
N PHE A 306 21.77 -17.93 -7.37
CA PHE A 306 23.14 -17.47 -7.66
C PHE A 306 24.09 -17.71 -6.46
N HIS A 307 23.65 -17.38 -5.24
CA HIS A 307 24.42 -17.58 -4.01
C HIS A 307 24.11 -18.92 -3.34
N LYS A 308 24.94 -19.92 -3.60
CA LYS A 308 24.76 -21.28 -3.07
C LYS A 308 25.00 -21.41 -1.57
N ASP A 309 25.80 -20.51 -1.00
CA ASP A 309 26.11 -20.48 0.43
C ASP A 309 25.31 -19.34 1.10
N VAL A 310 24.45 -19.68 2.06
CA VAL A 310 23.58 -18.72 2.76
C VAL A 310 24.40 -17.65 3.49
N ASP A 311 25.63 -17.95 3.90
CA ASP A 311 26.50 -16.99 4.58
C ASP A 311 27.16 -15.98 3.61
N GLU A 312 26.99 -16.13 2.28
CA GLU A 312 27.28 -15.08 1.29
C GLU A 312 26.20 -13.98 1.28
N ILE A 313 24.98 -14.29 1.75
CA ILE A 313 23.88 -13.34 1.88
C ILE A 313 23.43 -13.28 3.36
N PRO A 314 24.25 -12.68 4.25
CA PRO A 314 23.87 -12.50 5.65
C PRO A 314 22.49 -11.84 5.79
N SER A 315 21.64 -12.41 6.66
CA SER A 315 20.28 -11.92 6.90
C SER A 315 19.85 -12.02 8.37
N LYS A 316 20.78 -12.27 9.31
CA LYS A 316 20.47 -12.55 10.72
C LYS A 316 20.28 -11.29 11.56
N ARG A 317 21.03 -10.21 11.27
CA ARG A 317 21.00 -8.96 12.04
C ARG A 317 20.32 -7.86 11.22
N SER A 318 19.78 -6.84 11.88
CA SER A 318 19.11 -5.73 11.20
C SER A 318 19.99 -5.07 10.13
N GLY A 319 21.27 -4.83 10.44
CA GLY A 319 22.23 -4.28 9.47
C GLY A 319 22.53 -5.21 8.28
N ASP A 320 22.42 -6.52 8.47
CA ASP A 320 22.59 -7.51 7.39
C ASP A 320 21.35 -7.48 6.47
N ILE A 321 20.16 -7.43 7.07
CA ILE A 321 18.88 -7.29 6.36
C ILE A 321 18.87 -6.02 5.51
N TYR A 322 19.35 -4.89 6.03
CA TYR A 322 19.41 -3.63 5.29
C TYR A 322 20.32 -3.69 4.06
N ILE A 323 21.44 -4.41 4.13
CA ILE A 323 22.32 -4.61 2.97
C ILE A 323 21.69 -5.55 1.96
N LYS A 324 21.07 -6.64 2.42
CA LYS A 324 20.33 -7.55 1.54
C LYS A 324 19.24 -6.79 0.78
N GLN A 325 18.46 -5.95 1.47
CA GLN A 325 17.44 -5.09 0.86
C GLN A 325 18.02 -4.09 -0.13
N LEU A 326 19.19 -3.52 0.15
CA LEU A 326 19.90 -2.65 -0.78
C LEU A 326 20.31 -3.39 -2.06
N TYR A 327 20.83 -4.62 -1.92
CA TYR A 327 21.21 -5.46 -3.05
C TYR A 327 19.99 -5.85 -3.91
N GLU A 328 18.89 -6.25 -3.26
CA GLU A 328 17.62 -6.50 -3.95
C GLU A 328 17.08 -5.24 -4.65
N SER A 329 17.20 -4.08 -4.01
CA SER A 329 16.73 -2.80 -4.57
C SER A 329 17.51 -2.39 -5.81
N ILE A 330 18.84 -2.49 -5.80
CA ILE A 330 19.65 -2.10 -6.95
C ILE A 330 19.46 -3.06 -8.13
N LEU A 331 19.29 -4.36 -7.86
CA LEU A 331 18.91 -5.34 -8.88
C LEU A 331 17.52 -5.07 -9.44
N LEU A 332 16.55 -4.72 -8.59
CA LEU A 332 15.20 -4.36 -9.01
C LEU A 332 15.20 -3.13 -9.92
N PHE A 333 15.98 -2.12 -9.57
CA PHE A 333 16.12 -0.92 -10.38
C PHE A 333 16.83 -1.18 -11.72
N PHE A 334 17.86 -2.03 -11.74
CA PHE A 334 18.53 -2.44 -12.97
C PHE A 334 17.58 -3.24 -13.88
N ALA A 335 16.84 -4.19 -13.32
CA ALA A 335 15.87 -5.02 -14.04
C ALA A 335 14.70 -4.22 -14.59
N ASP A 336 14.23 -3.19 -13.86
CA ASP A 336 13.21 -2.27 -14.34
C ASP A 336 13.64 -1.55 -15.62
N ARG A 337 14.90 -1.09 -15.66
CA ARG A 337 15.44 -0.36 -16.80
C ARG A 337 15.74 -1.25 -18.00
N PHE A 338 16.45 -2.36 -17.79
CA PHE A 338 17.03 -3.17 -18.87
C PHE A 338 16.30 -4.51 -19.09
N GLY A 339 15.32 -4.84 -18.27
CA GLY A 339 14.65 -6.14 -18.27
C GLY A 339 15.35 -7.18 -17.40
N PHE A 340 14.59 -8.17 -16.97
CA PHE A 340 15.07 -9.24 -16.08
C PHE A 340 16.14 -10.13 -16.73
N ASP A 341 16.04 -10.37 -18.03
CA ASP A 341 16.98 -11.22 -18.77
C ASP A 341 18.38 -10.59 -18.88
N SER A 342 18.47 -9.26 -18.72
CA SER A 342 19.74 -8.51 -18.70
C SER A 342 20.51 -8.69 -17.39
N ILE A 343 19.94 -9.33 -16.37
CA ILE A 343 20.64 -9.65 -15.12
C ILE A 343 21.55 -10.87 -15.36
N THR A 344 22.71 -10.63 -15.94
CA THR A 344 23.77 -11.63 -16.13
C THR A 344 24.53 -11.91 -14.82
N ASP A 345 25.32 -12.98 -14.79
CA ASP A 345 26.22 -13.26 -13.67
C ASP A 345 27.20 -12.11 -13.42
N SER A 346 27.63 -11.39 -14.47
CA SER A 346 28.49 -10.21 -14.33
C SER A 346 27.79 -9.09 -13.57
N VAL A 347 26.54 -8.80 -13.93
CA VAL A 347 25.71 -7.78 -13.26
C VAL A 347 25.48 -8.16 -11.79
N MET A 348 25.13 -9.41 -11.52
CA MET A 348 24.97 -9.92 -10.14
C MET A 348 26.22 -9.65 -9.31
N LYS A 349 27.41 -10.02 -9.84
CA LYS A 349 28.69 -9.82 -9.14
C LYS A 349 28.98 -8.35 -8.88
N GLN A 350 28.79 -7.48 -9.86
CA GLN A 350 29.09 -6.05 -9.71
C GLN A 350 28.18 -5.36 -8.70
N LEU A 351 26.87 -5.62 -8.76
CA LEU A 351 25.91 -5.05 -7.82
C LEU A 351 26.06 -5.66 -6.42
N TYR A 352 26.51 -6.93 -6.33
CA TYR A 352 26.93 -7.55 -5.07
C TYR A 352 28.17 -6.86 -4.50
N THR A 353 29.20 -6.62 -5.33
CA THR A 353 30.40 -5.86 -4.94
C THR A 353 30.02 -4.51 -4.38
N TRP A 354 29.21 -3.73 -5.09
CA TRP A 354 28.76 -2.43 -4.61
C TRP A 354 28.01 -2.51 -3.26
N SER A 355 27.04 -3.41 -3.11
CA SER A 355 26.22 -3.47 -1.90
C SER A 355 26.97 -4.07 -0.69
N TYR A 356 27.67 -5.19 -0.85
CA TYR A 356 28.31 -5.90 0.26
C TYR A 356 29.66 -5.31 0.67
N SER A 357 30.29 -4.49 -0.17
CA SER A 357 31.46 -3.69 0.25
C SER A 357 31.11 -2.77 1.42
N LEU A 358 29.93 -2.17 1.43
CA LEU A 358 29.43 -1.37 2.56
C LEU A 358 29.27 -2.23 3.84
N ARG A 359 28.84 -3.49 3.71
CA ARG A 359 28.68 -4.39 4.86
C ARG A 359 30.02 -4.69 5.52
N LEU A 360 31.05 -4.95 4.73
CA LEU A 360 32.39 -5.21 5.23
C LEU A 360 33.03 -3.96 5.82
N MET A 361 32.76 -2.78 5.26
CA MET A 361 33.31 -1.51 5.75
C MET A 361 32.68 -1.03 7.05
N MET A 362 31.39 -1.30 7.28
CA MET A 362 30.64 -0.75 8.41
C MET A 362 30.49 -1.75 9.56
N THR A 363 30.86 -1.37 10.78
CA THR A 363 30.61 -2.21 11.99
C THR A 363 29.12 -2.33 12.30
N ALA A 364 28.37 -1.23 12.16
CA ALA A 364 26.93 -1.16 12.27
C ALA A 364 26.35 -0.44 11.05
N VAL A 365 25.25 -0.96 10.51
CA VAL A 365 24.52 -0.36 9.38
C VAL A 365 23.10 -0.05 9.85
N TYR A 366 22.69 1.20 9.61
CA TYR A 366 21.37 1.72 9.92
C TYR A 366 20.68 2.14 8.61
N PRO A 367 19.34 2.34 8.61
CA PRO A 367 18.63 2.82 7.42
C PRO A 367 19.21 4.13 6.86
N GLN A 368 19.68 5.03 7.73
CA GLN A 368 20.34 6.27 7.34
C GLN A 368 21.67 6.04 6.62
N THR A 369 22.41 4.99 7.00
CA THR A 369 23.64 4.57 6.30
C THR A 369 23.31 4.16 4.88
N ILE A 370 22.29 3.29 4.70
CA ILE A 370 21.83 2.85 3.37
C ILE A 370 21.40 4.05 2.53
N ASN A 371 20.59 4.95 3.10
CA ASN A 371 20.10 6.10 2.35
C ASN A 371 21.22 7.05 1.90
N LYS A 372 22.25 7.27 2.73
CA LYS A 372 23.44 8.04 2.32
C LYS A 372 24.22 7.32 1.22
N TYR A 373 24.43 6.02 1.36
CA TYR A 373 25.18 5.23 0.38
C TYR A 373 24.47 5.15 -0.98
N ALA A 374 23.16 4.89 -0.98
CA ALA A 374 22.34 4.86 -2.18
C ALA A 374 22.36 6.18 -2.96
N SER A 375 22.55 7.32 -2.28
CA SER A 375 22.64 8.65 -2.90
C SER A 375 24.07 9.13 -3.12
N GLY A 376 25.07 8.24 -3.02
CA GLY A 376 26.50 8.57 -3.20
C GLY A 376 27.11 9.48 -2.13
N LYS A 377 26.39 9.76 -1.02
CA LYS A 377 26.80 10.69 0.05
C LYS A 377 27.49 10.02 1.23
N HIS A 378 27.99 8.79 1.03
CA HIS A 378 28.65 8.03 2.08
C HIS A 378 30.16 8.01 1.84
N GLU A 379 30.93 8.38 2.86
CA GLU A 379 32.36 8.72 2.71
C GLU A 379 33.30 7.53 2.91
N ARG A 380 32.83 6.40 3.47
CA ARG A 380 33.76 5.30 3.83
C ARG A 380 34.14 4.34 2.71
N ILE A 381 33.33 4.28 1.66
CA ILE A 381 33.57 3.42 0.50
C ILE A 381 32.69 3.88 -0.65
N ASN A 382 33.23 3.83 -1.86
CA ASN A 382 32.59 4.29 -3.10
C ASN A 382 32.05 5.72 -2.96
N GLU A 383 32.90 6.63 -2.46
CA GLU A 383 32.48 8.00 -2.18
C GLU A 383 32.08 8.72 -3.48
N GLY A 384 30.94 9.44 -3.45
CA GLY A 384 30.41 10.13 -4.61
C GLY A 384 29.72 9.24 -5.64
N LEU A 385 29.70 7.91 -5.44
CA LEU A 385 29.08 6.98 -6.37
C LEU A 385 27.57 6.81 -6.13
N ASP A 386 26.76 7.69 -6.73
CA ASP A 386 25.31 7.50 -6.83
C ASP A 386 24.98 6.49 -7.94
N LEU A 387 24.96 5.20 -7.58
CA LEU A 387 24.78 4.13 -8.54
C LEU A 387 23.36 4.09 -9.14
N PHE A 388 22.34 4.48 -8.37
CA PHE A 388 20.97 4.55 -8.87
C PHE A 388 20.83 5.61 -9.96
N THR A 389 21.42 6.79 -9.75
CA THR A 389 21.46 7.86 -10.76
C THR A 389 22.25 7.43 -11.99
N LYS A 390 23.43 6.81 -11.80
CA LYS A 390 24.22 6.27 -12.92
C LYS A 390 23.45 5.24 -13.74
N ILE A 391 22.81 4.26 -13.11
CA ILE A 391 21.98 3.26 -13.82
C ILE A 391 20.84 3.97 -14.56
N ASN A 392 20.23 5.00 -13.98
CA ASN A 392 19.20 5.80 -14.65
C ASN A 392 19.70 6.59 -15.88
N GLU A 393 21.01 6.79 -16.03
CA GLU A 393 21.60 7.51 -17.16
C GLU A 393 22.17 6.57 -18.24
N MET A 394 22.41 5.30 -17.91
CA MET A 394 22.94 4.29 -18.84
C MET A 394 21.96 3.97 -19.98
N ASN A 395 22.45 3.79 -21.20
CA ASN A 395 21.65 3.35 -22.35
C ASN A 395 21.75 1.85 -22.56
N GLU A 396 22.90 1.24 -22.24
CA GLU A 396 23.15 -0.19 -22.39
C GLU A 396 23.56 -0.84 -21.06
N PRO A 397 23.17 -2.11 -20.81
CA PRO A 397 23.50 -2.80 -19.56
C PRO A 397 25.01 -3.01 -19.36
N GLU A 398 25.79 -3.11 -20.45
CA GLU A 398 27.24 -3.29 -20.41
C GLU A 398 28.00 -2.09 -19.84
N GLU A 399 27.39 -0.89 -19.82
CA GLU A 399 27.98 0.31 -19.22
C GLU A 399 28.25 0.13 -17.72
N LEU A 400 27.54 -0.79 -17.05
CA LEU A 400 27.84 -1.16 -15.67
C LEU A 400 29.28 -1.66 -15.51
N ASN A 401 29.81 -2.39 -16.50
CA ASN A 401 31.18 -2.94 -16.49
C ASN A 401 32.25 -1.84 -16.49
N LEU A 402 31.90 -0.60 -16.83
CA LEU A 402 32.81 0.55 -16.84
C LEU A 402 32.95 1.18 -15.44
N ILE A 403 32.10 0.79 -14.49
CA ILE A 403 32.15 1.29 -13.12
C ILE A 403 33.24 0.53 -12.35
N VAL A 404 34.20 1.29 -11.82
CA VAL A 404 35.25 0.77 -10.95
C VAL A 404 34.85 1.03 -9.50
N PHE A 405 34.71 -0.04 -8.71
CA PHE A 405 34.45 0.05 -7.27
C PHE A 405 35.76 0.14 -6.48
N GLU A 406 35.74 0.90 -5.39
CA GLU A 406 36.87 1.02 -4.48
C GLU A 406 37.20 -0.32 -3.82
N LYS A 407 38.50 -0.63 -3.76
CA LYS A 407 39.00 -1.80 -3.02
C LYS A 407 38.90 -1.54 -1.51
N ILE A 408 38.44 -2.54 -0.77
CA ILE A 408 38.33 -2.48 0.69
C ILE A 408 39.71 -2.44 1.34
N ASP A 409 39.93 -1.49 2.27
CA ASP A 409 41.12 -1.46 3.13
C ASP A 409 41.00 -2.53 4.24
N GLU A 410 41.79 -3.60 4.12
CA GLU A 410 41.83 -4.72 5.07
C GLU A 410 42.27 -4.30 6.47
N THR A 411 43.10 -3.26 6.58
CA THR A 411 43.62 -2.81 7.87
C THR A 411 42.53 -2.18 8.73
N GLN A 412 41.58 -1.50 8.09
CA GLN A 412 40.45 -0.83 8.75
C GLN A 412 39.25 -1.78 8.99
N THR A 413 39.21 -2.93 8.30
CA THR A 413 38.02 -3.81 8.27
C THR A 413 38.22 -5.19 8.88
N LYS A 414 39.41 -5.51 9.41
CA LYS A 414 39.81 -6.82 9.92
C LYS A 414 38.75 -7.55 10.78
N ASN A 415 38.08 -6.83 11.68
CA ASN A 415 37.03 -7.41 12.53
C ASN A 415 35.79 -7.86 11.74
N ASN A 416 35.38 -7.10 10.73
CA ASN A 416 34.25 -7.44 9.88
C ASN A 416 34.62 -8.53 8.86
N LEU A 417 35.85 -8.53 8.33
CA LEU A 417 36.33 -9.60 7.45
C LEU A 417 36.27 -10.97 8.14
N ASN A 418 36.69 -11.02 9.41
CA ASN A 418 36.58 -12.23 10.23
C ASN A 418 35.13 -12.64 10.52
N LYS A 419 34.23 -11.66 10.63
CA LYS A 419 32.81 -11.88 10.90
C LYS A 419 32.03 -12.35 9.67
N TYR A 420 32.41 -11.90 8.47
CA TYR A 420 31.78 -12.24 7.20
C TYR A 420 32.78 -12.84 6.20
N PRO A 421 33.43 -13.97 6.55
CA PRO A 421 34.53 -14.51 5.75
C PRO A 421 34.08 -15.03 4.39
N LYS A 422 32.81 -15.43 4.24
CA LYS A 422 32.23 -15.91 2.98
C LYS A 422 31.99 -14.76 2.00
N VAL A 423 31.40 -13.66 2.49
CA VAL A 423 31.26 -12.39 1.74
C VAL A 423 32.63 -11.91 1.25
N TRP A 424 33.63 -11.86 2.15
CA TRP A 424 34.98 -11.42 1.78
C TRP A 424 35.63 -12.31 0.72
N LYS A 425 35.60 -13.64 0.92
CA LYS A 425 36.14 -14.59 -0.06
C LYS A 425 35.49 -14.47 -1.42
N PHE A 426 34.16 -14.28 -1.46
CA PHE A 426 33.43 -14.05 -2.70
C PHE A 426 33.94 -12.77 -3.39
N LEU A 427 34.02 -11.65 -2.68
CA LEU A 427 34.51 -10.38 -3.24
C LEU A 427 35.96 -10.45 -3.72
N CYS A 428 36.86 -11.09 -2.98
CA CYS A 428 38.25 -11.29 -3.42
C CYS A 428 38.34 -12.07 -4.73
N LYS A 429 37.59 -13.18 -4.80
CA LYS A 429 37.59 -14.04 -5.98
C LYS A 429 37.11 -13.30 -7.22
N GLU A 430 36.02 -12.56 -7.10
CA GLU A 430 35.38 -11.92 -8.26
C GLU A 430 36.07 -10.62 -8.67
N ASN A 431 36.63 -9.84 -7.74
CA ASN A 431 37.29 -8.57 -8.02
C ASN A 431 38.83 -8.66 -8.12
N ARG A 432 39.41 -9.86 -7.93
CA ARG A 432 40.87 -10.10 -7.87
C ARG A 432 41.57 -9.22 -6.82
N TRP A 433 40.93 -9.05 -5.66
CA TRP A 433 41.45 -8.26 -4.55
C TRP A 433 42.48 -9.00 -3.71
#